data_AF-A0A673ADZ7-F1
#
_entry.id   AF-A0A673ADZ7-F1
#
_cell.length_a   1.000
_cell.length_b   1.000
_cell.length_c   1.000
_cell.angle_alpha   90.00
_cell.angle_beta   90.00
_cell.angle_gamma   90.00
#
_symmetry.space_group_name_H-M   'P 1'
#
loop_
_entity.id
_entity.type
_entity.pdbx_description
1 polymer ?
#
loop_
_entity_poly.entity_id
_entity_poly.type
_entity_poly.pdbx_seq_one_letter_code
_entity_poly.pdbx_strand_id
1 'polypeptide(L)'
;MKGRVSTPLLWISVPFFIHRWTRVTPDSSFPPKSRKTRTSSDRTPVPPRPGKPGPAQTGPQSHQDQGNQDQLRPDPSPTKTRETRTSSDRTPVMTETSRTQKVRLHVPDLEELSTVLQVGLQSSFAEVQVRVVDCPDLTQDPFQFPVKGLCGSPRITDVGGVPYLVPLVHKDKEYDMNAVAKEVELPGAFMLGAGAVASRIVGMNAELMPLVLTEAEGRPAVNASFFSSIDPIDGRCCQEKYSERFSDCSFGLLANLYACQGDPGKVIEVRAKKRTGVLSLVTSLRKTLENAYPEDSLALGGTFIIQKGTAKIHIMPRQFSSCPLNTDEDVNSWLRHLEVHAPLICQSVLVSRDPGLDLRLEHTHCFSRHGDGGHYYIDTSPDVVDYLGYFVPAEFVYRIDRPKDTHKVGRE
;
A
#
# COMPACT_ATOMS: atom_id res chain seq x y z
N MET A 1 26.03 -18.16 65.55
CA MET A 1 26.87 -16.99 65.97
C MET A 1 27.56 -16.41 64.74
N LYS A 2 27.99 -15.14 64.84
CA LYS A 2 28.88 -14.31 63.97
C LYS A 2 29.63 -15.02 62.81
N GLY A 3 29.78 -14.42 61.62
CA GLY A 3 29.48 -13.03 61.25
C GLY A 3 29.60 -12.72 59.75
N ARG A 4 29.27 -11.47 59.39
CA ARG A 4 29.21 -10.95 58.00
C ARG A 4 30.61 -10.60 57.46
N VAL A 5 30.76 -10.69 56.14
CA VAL A 5 31.64 -9.82 55.36
C VAL A 5 30.79 -9.15 54.29
N SER A 6 30.85 -7.82 54.19
CA SER A 6 30.08 -7.02 53.24
C SER A 6 31.02 -6.16 52.40
N THR A 7 31.02 -6.38 51.09
CA THR A 7 31.68 -5.52 50.10
C THR A 7 30.69 -4.47 49.58
N PRO A 8 31.05 -3.18 49.52
CA PRO A 8 30.16 -2.14 49.01
C PRO A 8 30.20 -2.08 47.48
N LEU A 9 29.03 -2.02 46.83
CA LEU A 9 28.95 -1.58 45.42
C LEU A 9 28.98 -0.05 45.37
N LEU A 10 29.91 0.47 44.57
CA LEU A 10 30.09 1.89 44.31
C LEU A 10 29.03 2.36 43.30
N TRP A 11 28.14 3.26 43.71
CA TRP A 11 27.21 3.91 42.78
C TRP A 11 27.93 5.03 42.03
N ILE A 12 28.14 4.85 40.72
CA ILE A 12 28.65 5.90 39.83
C ILE A 12 27.46 6.62 39.21
N SER A 13 27.17 7.82 39.71
CA SER A 13 26.16 8.72 39.13
C SER A 13 26.71 9.40 37.88
N VAL A 14 26.13 9.11 36.71
CA VAL A 14 26.45 9.79 35.45
C VAL A 14 25.40 10.89 35.20
N PRO A 15 25.77 12.18 35.19
CA PRO A 15 24.83 13.26 34.93
C PRO A 15 24.63 13.47 33.43
N PHE A 16 23.46 13.12 32.90
CA PHE A 16 23.12 13.45 31.51
C PHE A 16 22.64 14.90 31.36
N PHE A 17 23.27 15.62 30.43
CA PHE A 17 23.03 17.04 30.15
C PHE A 17 21.67 17.28 29.50
N ILE A 18 20.84 18.12 30.10
CA ILE A 18 19.64 18.68 29.45
C ILE A 18 20.09 19.81 28.50
N HIS A 19 20.07 19.55 27.19
CA HIS A 19 20.28 20.59 26.18
C HIS A 19 19.04 21.48 26.07
N ARG A 20 19.10 22.64 26.71
CA ARG A 20 18.02 23.63 26.77
C ARG A 20 18.04 24.50 25.51
N TRP A 21 17.22 24.16 24.51
CA TRP A 21 17.05 24.98 23.31
C TRP A 21 16.44 26.34 23.66
N THR A 22 17.23 27.40 23.55
CA THR A 22 16.79 28.79 23.71
C THR A 22 15.99 29.23 22.49
N ARG A 23 14.74 29.68 22.68
CA ARG A 23 13.95 30.34 21.63
C ARG A 23 14.65 31.62 21.21
N VAL A 24 14.90 31.76 19.91
CA VAL A 24 15.25 33.04 19.28
C VAL A 24 13.97 33.62 18.67
N THR A 25 13.52 34.76 19.20
CA THR A 25 12.45 35.57 18.63
C THR A 25 13.05 36.66 17.74
N PRO A 26 12.67 36.78 16.46
CA PRO A 26 12.87 38.00 15.70
C PRO A 26 11.66 38.93 15.89
N ASP A 27 11.89 40.07 16.51
CA ASP A 27 10.92 41.17 16.60
C ASP A 27 11.59 42.46 16.10
N SER A 28 11.16 42.97 14.92
CA SER A 28 11.34 44.37 14.50
C SER A 28 10.63 44.70 13.18
N SER A 29 9.41 45.23 13.30
CA SER A 29 8.91 46.44 12.61
C SER A 29 9.58 46.97 11.31
N PHE A 30 8.76 47.23 10.29
CA PHE A 30 8.89 48.37 9.34
C PHE A 30 7.46 48.80 8.87
N PRO A 31 7.23 49.98 8.28
CA PRO A 31 6.16 50.88 8.74
C PRO A 31 4.99 51.04 7.74
N PRO A 32 3.85 51.63 8.17
CA PRO A 32 2.68 51.79 7.31
C PRO A 32 2.86 52.88 6.24
N LYS A 33 2.30 52.65 5.05
CA LYS A 33 2.07 53.72 4.05
C LYS A 33 0.57 53.89 3.77
N SER A 34 0.22 55.16 3.52
CA SER A 34 -1.10 55.73 3.73
C SER A 34 -2.08 55.54 2.57
N ARG A 35 -3.38 55.55 2.92
CA ARG A 35 -4.50 55.80 1.99
C ARG A 35 -4.24 57.04 1.13
N LYS A 36 -4.58 56.94 -0.16
CA LYS A 36 -5.35 57.99 -0.85
C LYS A 36 -6.51 57.37 -1.63
N THR A 37 -7.71 57.80 -1.29
CA THR A 37 -8.95 57.49 -2.00
C THR A 37 -9.11 58.40 -3.22
N ARG A 38 -9.55 57.83 -4.36
CA ARG A 38 -10.44 58.57 -5.26
C ARG A 38 -11.37 57.62 -6.02
N THR A 39 -12.60 58.07 -6.15
CA THR A 39 -13.77 57.41 -6.75
C THR A 39 -13.77 57.52 -8.28
N SER A 40 -14.23 56.49 -9.01
CA SER A 40 -15.52 56.54 -9.75
C SER A 40 -15.80 55.30 -10.62
N SER A 41 -17.10 55.05 -10.82
CA SER A 41 -17.74 54.55 -12.06
C SER A 41 -17.44 53.14 -12.63
N ASP A 42 -18.47 52.30 -12.51
CA ASP A 42 -19.16 51.55 -13.57
C ASP A 42 -18.66 50.18 -14.10
N ARG A 43 -19.65 49.27 -14.18
CA ARG A 43 -19.83 48.11 -15.10
C ARG A 43 -19.03 46.83 -14.88
N THR A 44 -19.65 45.94 -14.10
CA THR A 44 -19.51 44.47 -14.23
C THR A 44 -20.14 43.95 -15.54
N PRO A 45 -19.47 43.09 -16.33
CA PRO A 45 -20.10 42.32 -17.40
C PRO A 45 -20.87 41.11 -16.84
N VAL A 46 -22.07 40.86 -17.37
CA VAL A 46 -22.90 39.69 -17.03
C VAL A 46 -22.64 38.56 -18.04
N PRO A 47 -22.42 37.30 -17.62
CA PRO A 47 -22.32 36.17 -18.55
C PRO A 47 -23.71 35.78 -19.13
N PRO A 48 -23.77 35.32 -20.40
CA PRO A 48 -25.04 35.01 -21.06
C PRO A 48 -25.75 33.77 -20.47
N ARG A 49 -27.09 33.81 -20.46
CA ARG A 49 -27.94 32.69 -20.02
C ARG A 49 -28.06 31.59 -21.10
N PRO A 50 -28.14 30.30 -20.73
CA PRO A 50 -28.60 29.25 -21.63
C PRO A 50 -30.09 29.41 -21.99
N GLY A 51 -30.45 29.09 -23.23
CA GLY A 51 -31.83 29.11 -23.72
C GLY A 51 -32.67 27.92 -23.22
N LYS A 52 -34.00 28.11 -23.15
CA LYS A 52 -34.96 27.04 -22.83
C LYS A 52 -35.21 26.15 -24.06
N PRO A 53 -35.43 24.83 -23.90
CA PRO A 53 -35.96 23.98 -24.96
C PRO A 53 -37.49 24.10 -25.11
N GLY A 54 -37.97 23.91 -26.35
CA GLY A 54 -39.39 23.77 -26.73
C GLY A 54 -39.66 22.39 -27.33
N PRO A 55 -40.94 21.99 -27.51
CA PRO A 55 -41.36 20.60 -27.31
C PRO A 55 -41.38 19.69 -28.56
N ALA A 56 -41.55 18.39 -28.29
CA ALA A 56 -41.49 17.28 -29.26
C ALA A 56 -42.84 16.92 -29.92
N GLN A 57 -42.76 16.40 -31.15
CA GLN A 57 -43.74 15.62 -31.93
C GLN A 57 -42.98 14.98 -33.14
N THR A 58 -43.30 13.84 -33.78
CA THR A 58 -44.05 12.59 -33.46
C THR A 58 -43.78 11.57 -34.60
N GLY A 59 -43.66 10.25 -34.34
CA GLY A 59 -43.76 9.23 -35.40
C GLY A 59 -42.88 7.96 -35.24
N PRO A 60 -43.46 6.74 -35.29
CA PRO A 60 -42.72 5.47 -35.24
C PRO A 60 -42.63 4.76 -36.61
N GLN A 61 -41.63 3.90 -36.81
CA GLN A 61 -41.69 2.82 -37.80
C GLN A 61 -41.12 1.51 -37.24
N SER A 62 -41.84 0.42 -37.50
CA SER A 62 -41.54 -0.96 -37.11
C SER A 62 -41.08 -1.77 -38.32
N HIS A 63 -40.17 -2.71 -38.13
CA HIS A 63 -39.95 -3.81 -39.07
C HIS A 63 -40.02 -5.16 -38.35
N GLN A 64 -40.68 -6.13 -38.99
CA GLN A 64 -40.88 -7.50 -38.53
C GLN A 64 -40.00 -8.48 -39.32
N ASP A 65 -39.79 -9.65 -38.70
CA ASP A 65 -39.11 -10.84 -39.22
C ASP A 65 -39.74 -11.49 -40.45
N GLN A 66 -38.87 -12.22 -41.19
CA GLN A 66 -39.04 -13.56 -41.82
C GLN A 66 -37.91 -13.75 -42.87
N GLY A 67 -37.30 -14.92 -43.12
CA GLY A 67 -37.45 -16.27 -42.57
C GLY A 67 -37.01 -17.32 -43.63
N ASN A 68 -36.61 -18.55 -43.21
CA ASN A 68 -36.28 -19.74 -44.03
C ASN A 68 -35.00 -19.77 -44.91
N GLN A 69 -34.39 -20.91 -45.28
CA GLN A 69 -34.20 -22.25 -44.65
C GLN A 69 -33.22 -23.11 -45.52
N ASP A 70 -32.54 -24.10 -44.89
CA ASP A 70 -31.94 -25.36 -45.41
C ASP A 70 -31.11 -25.45 -46.73
N GLN A 71 -29.92 -26.11 -46.68
CA GLN A 71 -29.72 -27.52 -47.11
C GLN A 71 -28.23 -28.03 -47.14
N LEU A 72 -27.98 -29.11 -46.39
CA LEU A 72 -27.14 -30.32 -46.62
C LEU A 72 -25.93 -30.37 -47.61
N ARG A 73 -24.71 -30.63 -47.05
CA ARG A 73 -23.67 -31.70 -47.36
C ARG A 73 -23.13 -31.95 -48.81
N PRO A 74 -21.97 -32.66 -49.03
CA PRO A 74 -20.83 -33.03 -48.17
C PRO A 74 -19.40 -32.74 -48.79
N ASP A 75 -18.36 -33.26 -48.10
CA ASP A 75 -16.89 -33.29 -48.38
C ASP A 75 -16.46 -33.86 -49.76
N PRO A 76 -15.25 -33.55 -50.28
CA PRO A 76 -14.14 -34.52 -50.14
C PRO A 76 -12.71 -33.94 -49.96
N SER A 77 -11.92 -34.65 -49.15
CA SER A 77 -10.44 -34.60 -49.05
C SER A 77 -9.72 -35.39 -50.20
N PRO A 78 -8.37 -35.57 -50.24
CA PRO A 78 -7.24 -34.88 -49.55
C PRO A 78 -6.07 -34.48 -50.51
N THR A 79 -5.09 -33.68 -50.04
CA THR A 79 -3.74 -33.65 -50.67
C THR A 79 -2.60 -33.43 -49.67
N LYS A 80 -1.52 -34.21 -49.79
CA LYS A 80 -0.31 -34.16 -48.94
C LYS A 80 0.78 -33.25 -49.54
N THR A 81 1.43 -32.45 -48.70
CA THR A 81 2.84 -32.02 -48.85
C THR A 81 3.36 -31.65 -47.46
N ARG A 82 4.14 -32.52 -46.81
CA ARG A 82 5.60 -32.69 -46.90
C ARG A 82 6.30 -31.89 -45.80
N GLU A 83 6.80 -32.62 -44.80
CA GLU A 83 7.57 -32.10 -43.67
C GLU A 83 8.89 -31.46 -44.13
N THR A 84 9.27 -30.36 -43.47
CA THR A 84 10.67 -29.95 -43.33
C THR A 84 11.00 -29.81 -41.85
N ARG A 85 11.70 -30.80 -41.30
CA ARG A 85 12.33 -30.71 -39.97
C ARG A 85 13.51 -29.75 -40.04
N THR A 86 13.47 -28.67 -39.27
CA THR A 86 14.67 -27.95 -38.82
C THR A 86 14.80 -28.12 -37.31
N SER A 87 15.83 -28.84 -36.89
CA SER A 87 16.21 -28.94 -35.49
C SER A 87 16.78 -27.60 -35.02
N SER A 88 16.11 -26.94 -34.08
CA SER A 88 16.75 -25.96 -33.22
C SER A 88 16.65 -26.46 -31.78
N ASP A 89 17.81 -26.79 -31.23
CA ASP A 89 17.94 -27.24 -29.85
C ASP A 89 17.58 -26.07 -28.93
N ARG A 90 16.38 -26.11 -28.36
CA ARG A 90 15.97 -25.25 -27.25
C ARG A 90 15.81 -26.17 -26.05
N THR A 91 16.84 -26.20 -25.22
CA THR A 91 16.73 -26.64 -23.83
C THR A 91 15.49 -25.99 -23.23
N PRO A 92 14.55 -26.77 -22.64
CA PRO A 92 13.45 -26.17 -21.92
C PRO A 92 14.04 -25.33 -20.79
N VAL A 93 13.72 -24.03 -20.76
CA VAL A 93 13.83 -23.28 -19.51
C VAL A 93 12.91 -24.02 -18.55
N MET A 94 13.49 -24.70 -17.55
CA MET A 94 12.69 -25.32 -16.52
C MET A 94 11.92 -24.20 -15.83
N THR A 95 10.62 -24.13 -16.09
CA THR A 95 9.70 -23.39 -15.24
C THR A 95 9.86 -23.96 -13.84
N GLU A 96 10.48 -23.20 -12.92
CA GLU A 96 10.45 -23.58 -11.51
C GLU A 96 8.98 -23.76 -11.13
N THR A 97 8.63 -24.97 -10.73
CA THR A 97 7.31 -25.27 -10.17
C THR A 97 7.07 -24.30 -9.03
N SER A 98 5.97 -23.54 -9.13
CA SER A 98 5.56 -22.53 -8.15
C SER A 98 5.78 -23.06 -6.72
N ARG A 99 6.63 -22.35 -5.96
CA ARG A 99 6.92 -22.68 -4.56
C ARG A 99 5.87 -22.10 -3.60
N THR A 100 4.73 -21.68 -4.12
CA THR A 100 3.77 -20.90 -3.34
C THR A 100 3.10 -21.72 -2.26
N GLN A 101 3.28 -21.29 -1.01
CA GLN A 101 2.61 -21.88 0.14
C GLN A 101 1.29 -21.11 0.38
N LYS A 102 0.20 -21.84 0.59
CA LYS A 102 -1.13 -21.28 0.88
C LYS A 102 -1.57 -21.72 2.26
N VAL A 103 -1.95 -20.76 3.12
CA VAL A 103 -2.56 -21.03 4.43
C VAL A 103 -3.90 -20.33 4.50
N ARG A 104 -4.93 -21.04 4.97
CA ARG A 104 -6.24 -20.46 5.29
C ARG A 104 -6.13 -19.72 6.61
N LEU A 105 -6.63 -18.49 6.64
CA LEU A 105 -6.65 -17.65 7.83
C LEU A 105 -7.97 -17.81 8.59
N HIS A 106 -7.95 -17.42 9.86
CA HIS A 106 -9.16 -17.25 10.65
C HIS A 106 -9.85 -15.94 10.23
N VAL A 107 -11.17 -16.00 10.05
CA VAL A 107 -12.00 -14.86 9.62
C VAL A 107 -13.21 -14.80 10.55
N PRO A 108 -13.19 -13.95 11.60
CA PRO A 108 -14.34 -13.71 12.46
C PRO A 108 -15.47 -13.00 11.69
N ASP A 109 -16.65 -12.93 12.29
CA ASP A 109 -17.69 -12.04 11.78
C ASP A 109 -17.24 -10.57 11.82
N LEU A 110 -17.71 -9.75 10.87
CA LEU A 110 -17.27 -8.35 10.77
C LEU A 110 -17.72 -7.50 11.97
N GLU A 111 -18.85 -7.80 12.61
CA GLU A 111 -19.33 -7.06 13.79
C GLU A 111 -18.64 -7.51 15.09
N GLU A 112 -18.25 -8.79 15.18
CA GLU A 112 -17.35 -9.27 16.22
C GLU A 112 -15.99 -8.57 16.10
N LEU A 113 -15.44 -8.55 14.88
CA LEU A 113 -14.14 -7.94 14.57
C LEU A 113 -14.16 -6.41 14.76
N SER A 114 -15.25 -5.73 14.41
CA SER A 114 -15.44 -4.29 14.67
C SER A 114 -15.43 -4.00 16.18
N THR A 115 -16.09 -4.84 16.98
CA THR A 115 -16.14 -4.73 18.44
C THR A 115 -14.77 -4.97 19.09
N VAL A 116 -14.04 -6.01 18.66
CA VAL A 116 -12.68 -6.31 19.14
C VAL A 116 -11.72 -5.16 18.85
N LEU A 117 -11.75 -4.63 17.63
CA LEU A 117 -10.90 -3.50 17.23
C LEU A 117 -11.28 -2.19 17.93
N GLN A 118 -12.57 -1.94 18.16
CA GLN A 118 -13.06 -0.79 18.93
C GLN A 118 -12.46 -0.76 20.35
N VAL A 119 -12.44 -1.91 21.05
CA VAL A 119 -11.91 -2.01 22.41
C VAL A 119 -10.38 -1.90 22.42
N GLY A 120 -9.68 -2.60 21.52
CA GLY A 120 -8.21 -2.57 21.51
C GLY A 120 -7.63 -1.20 21.17
N LEU A 121 -8.20 -0.49 20.20
CA LEU A 121 -7.73 0.85 19.80
C LEU A 121 -7.94 1.91 20.89
N GLN A 122 -8.92 1.76 21.79
CA GLN A 122 -9.14 2.68 22.92
C GLN A 122 -7.96 2.71 23.92
N SER A 123 -7.09 1.70 23.90
CA SER A 123 -5.83 1.71 24.68
C SER A 123 -4.76 2.65 24.08
N SER A 124 -4.87 2.99 22.79
CA SER A 124 -3.86 3.75 22.04
C SER A 124 -4.33 5.11 21.54
N PHE A 125 -5.64 5.39 21.54
CA PHE A 125 -6.23 6.62 20.99
C PHE A 125 -7.37 7.14 21.89
N ALA A 126 -7.46 8.46 22.07
CA ALA A 126 -8.48 9.07 22.91
C ALA A 126 -9.88 9.06 22.28
N GLU A 127 -9.97 9.12 20.95
CA GLU A 127 -11.24 9.10 20.20
C GLU A 127 -11.20 7.95 19.18
N VAL A 128 -12.02 6.93 19.39
CA VAL A 128 -12.09 5.72 18.56
C VAL A 128 -13.51 5.39 18.17
N GLN A 129 -13.73 5.12 16.89
CA GLN A 129 -14.96 4.55 16.36
C GLN A 129 -14.62 3.50 15.29
N VAL A 130 -15.03 2.25 15.53
CA VAL A 130 -14.92 1.16 14.56
C VAL A 130 -16.33 0.64 14.25
N ARG A 131 -16.63 0.43 12.96
CA ARG A 131 -17.97 0.06 12.48
C ARG A 131 -17.89 -0.79 11.22
N VAL A 132 -18.85 -1.67 11.01
CA VAL A 132 -19.10 -2.27 9.69
C VAL A 132 -19.94 -1.29 8.86
N VAL A 133 -19.46 -0.96 7.66
CA VAL A 133 -20.11 -0.01 6.73
C VAL A 133 -20.09 -0.57 5.32
N ASP A 134 -20.91 -0.02 4.43
CA ASP A 134 -20.68 -0.18 2.99
C ASP A 134 -19.40 0.57 2.60
N CYS A 135 -18.54 -0.08 1.82
CA CYS A 135 -17.31 0.53 1.30
C CYS A 135 -17.67 1.81 0.53
N PRO A 136 -17.03 2.97 0.83
CA PRO A 136 -17.20 4.15 0.00
C PRO A 136 -16.64 3.87 -1.41
N ASP A 137 -17.16 4.56 -2.42
CA ASP A 137 -16.65 4.41 -3.79
C ASP A 137 -15.21 4.93 -3.88
N LEU A 138 -14.24 4.01 -3.87
CA LEU A 138 -12.82 4.32 -3.85
C LEU A 138 -12.30 4.93 -5.16
N THR A 139 -13.11 5.00 -6.21
CA THR A 139 -12.79 5.79 -7.41
C THR A 139 -12.87 7.30 -7.16
N GLN A 140 -13.47 7.72 -6.05
CA GLN A 140 -13.68 9.12 -5.69
C GLN A 140 -12.56 9.64 -4.76
N ASP A 141 -12.56 10.95 -4.50
CA ASP A 141 -11.66 11.56 -3.54
C ASP A 141 -11.86 11.02 -2.11
N PRO A 142 -10.78 10.84 -1.33
CA PRO A 142 -9.38 11.18 -1.65
C PRO A 142 -8.63 10.10 -2.46
N PHE A 143 -9.18 8.89 -2.56
CA PHE A 143 -8.47 7.68 -2.97
C PHE A 143 -8.18 7.65 -4.47
N GLN A 144 -9.19 7.83 -5.32
CA GLN A 144 -9.11 7.71 -6.79
C GLN A 144 -8.45 6.41 -7.28
N PHE A 145 -8.81 5.28 -6.67
CA PHE A 145 -8.35 3.94 -7.04
C PHE A 145 -8.96 3.49 -8.38
N PRO A 146 -8.36 2.50 -9.08
CA PRO A 146 -8.91 1.96 -10.33
C PRO A 146 -10.16 1.08 -10.14
N VAL A 147 -10.66 0.93 -8.91
CA VAL A 147 -11.83 0.11 -8.55
C VAL A 147 -12.69 0.79 -7.49
N LYS A 148 -13.92 0.32 -7.31
CA LYS A 148 -14.92 0.93 -6.42
C LYS A 148 -14.81 0.54 -4.95
N GLY A 149 -14.23 -0.61 -4.63
CA GLY A 149 -14.14 -1.08 -3.25
C GLY A 149 -12.99 -2.04 -3.00
N LEU A 150 -13.03 -2.70 -1.85
CA LEU A 150 -12.01 -3.64 -1.38
C LEU A 150 -12.52 -5.08 -1.29
N CYS A 151 -13.74 -5.36 -1.76
CA CYS A 151 -14.40 -6.64 -1.51
C CYS A 151 -14.17 -7.66 -2.65
N GLY A 152 -14.65 -8.89 -2.42
CA GLY A 152 -14.55 -10.01 -3.35
C GLY A 152 -13.30 -10.86 -3.12
N SER A 153 -13.52 -12.06 -2.56
CA SER A 153 -12.55 -13.13 -2.32
C SER A 153 -11.17 -12.70 -1.76
N PRO A 154 -11.15 -11.96 -0.63
CA PRO A 154 -9.99 -11.26 -0.09
C PRO A 154 -8.85 -12.19 0.34
N ARG A 155 -7.62 -11.87 -0.04
CA ARG A 155 -6.41 -12.60 0.35
C ARG A 155 -5.22 -11.66 0.49
N ILE A 156 -4.22 -12.06 1.27
CA ILE A 156 -2.93 -11.38 1.31
C ILE A 156 -1.84 -12.24 0.66
N THR A 157 -0.79 -11.59 0.17
CA THR A 157 0.40 -12.28 -0.35
C THR A 157 1.68 -11.60 0.15
N ASP A 158 2.66 -12.43 0.51
CA ASP A 158 4.02 -12.05 0.90
C ASP A 158 4.98 -12.67 -0.13
N VAL A 159 5.47 -11.84 -1.04
CA VAL A 159 6.31 -12.22 -2.18
C VAL A 159 7.74 -11.83 -1.89
N GLY A 160 8.70 -12.74 -2.07
CA GLY A 160 10.12 -12.47 -1.84
C GLY A 160 10.40 -12.15 -0.38
N GLY A 161 11.15 -11.08 -0.08
CA GLY A 161 11.27 -10.57 1.29
C GLY A 161 12.50 -9.71 1.53
N VAL A 162 12.59 -9.13 2.73
CA VAL A 162 13.75 -8.34 3.19
C VAL A 162 15.10 -9.09 3.03
N PRO A 163 15.21 -10.43 3.21
CA PRO A 163 16.43 -11.18 2.93
C PRO A 163 16.89 -11.22 1.45
N TYR A 164 16.12 -10.65 0.51
CA TYR A 164 16.56 -10.38 -0.85
C TYR A 164 17.03 -8.93 -1.07
N LEU A 165 16.82 -8.04 -0.09
CA LEU A 165 17.32 -6.66 -0.09
C LEU A 165 18.63 -6.53 0.70
N VAL A 166 18.70 -7.16 1.88
CA VAL A 166 19.86 -7.14 2.79
C VAL A 166 20.24 -8.58 3.18
N PRO A 167 21.48 -8.86 3.62
CA PRO A 167 22.59 -7.92 3.81
C PRO A 167 23.15 -7.34 2.50
N LEU A 168 23.01 -8.05 1.37
CA LEU A 168 23.29 -7.55 0.02
C LEU A 168 22.13 -7.87 -0.91
N VAL A 169 21.87 -6.98 -1.87
CA VAL A 169 20.69 -7.08 -2.75
C VAL A 169 20.80 -8.18 -3.80
N HIS A 170 19.74 -9.00 -3.91
CA HIS A 170 19.56 -10.03 -4.94
C HIS A 170 18.77 -9.45 -6.11
N LYS A 171 19.44 -8.71 -7.01
CA LYS A 171 18.80 -7.95 -8.11
C LYS A 171 18.12 -8.81 -9.18
N ASP A 172 18.33 -10.11 -9.16
CA ASP A 172 17.63 -11.11 -9.97
C ASP A 172 16.19 -11.37 -9.49
N LYS A 173 15.86 -10.98 -8.25
CA LYS A 173 14.53 -11.13 -7.66
C LYS A 173 13.59 -10.03 -8.13
N GLU A 174 12.91 -10.32 -9.23
CA GLU A 174 11.82 -9.50 -9.79
C GLU A 174 10.58 -10.34 -10.06
N TYR A 175 9.43 -9.69 -9.98
CA TYR A 175 8.10 -10.30 -10.03
C TYR A 175 7.14 -9.39 -10.80
N ASP A 176 6.04 -9.93 -11.32
CA ASP A 176 4.98 -9.15 -12.00
C ASP A 176 3.61 -9.44 -11.35
N MET A 177 2.82 -8.39 -11.08
CA MET A 177 1.56 -8.55 -10.36
C MET A 177 0.48 -9.34 -11.13
N ASN A 178 0.53 -9.40 -12.46
CA ASN A 178 -0.36 -10.25 -13.26
C ASN A 178 0.00 -11.74 -13.13
N ALA A 179 1.29 -12.05 -12.96
CA ALA A 179 1.74 -13.40 -12.61
C ALA A 179 1.32 -13.75 -11.18
N VAL A 180 1.55 -12.85 -10.22
CA VAL A 180 1.10 -13.01 -8.82
C VAL A 180 -0.41 -13.22 -8.74
N ALA A 181 -1.23 -12.49 -9.52
CA ALA A 181 -2.69 -12.64 -9.55
C ALA A 181 -3.13 -14.07 -9.90
N LYS A 182 -2.46 -14.70 -10.88
CA LYS A 182 -2.72 -16.08 -11.28
C LYS A 182 -2.27 -17.06 -10.19
N GLU A 183 -1.11 -16.81 -9.58
CA GLU A 183 -0.51 -17.64 -8.54
C GLU A 183 -1.27 -17.59 -7.20
N VAL A 184 -1.88 -16.46 -6.85
CA VAL A 184 -2.78 -16.33 -5.68
C VAL A 184 -4.21 -16.78 -5.98
N GLU A 185 -4.46 -17.49 -7.09
CA GLU A 185 -5.78 -17.98 -7.52
C GLU A 185 -6.84 -16.86 -7.68
N LEU A 186 -6.45 -15.68 -8.17
CA LEU A 186 -7.35 -14.55 -8.42
C LEU A 186 -6.93 -13.74 -9.67
N PRO A 187 -7.00 -14.31 -10.89
CA PRO A 187 -6.71 -13.55 -12.12
C PRO A 187 -7.65 -12.36 -12.24
N GLY A 188 -7.13 -11.21 -12.68
CA GLY A 188 -7.89 -9.96 -12.75
C GLY A 188 -8.05 -9.20 -11.44
N ALA A 189 -7.44 -9.66 -10.34
CA ALA A 189 -7.44 -9.02 -9.02
C ALA A 189 -7.05 -7.53 -9.06
N PHE A 190 -7.67 -6.76 -8.17
CA PHE A 190 -7.12 -5.51 -7.66
C PHE A 190 -6.15 -5.80 -6.52
N MET A 191 -4.97 -5.17 -6.56
CA MET A 191 -3.89 -5.29 -5.60
C MET A 191 -3.44 -3.93 -5.06
N LEU A 192 -3.27 -3.84 -3.74
CA LEU A 192 -2.64 -2.72 -3.03
C LEU A 192 -1.66 -3.21 -1.96
N GLY A 193 -0.75 -2.36 -1.47
CA GLY A 193 0.08 -2.73 -0.32
C GLY A 193 1.40 -1.97 -0.21
N ALA A 194 2.50 -2.71 -0.09
CA ALA A 194 3.84 -2.15 0.06
C ALA A 194 4.89 -3.05 -0.61
N GLY A 195 5.94 -2.47 -1.17
CA GLY A 195 7.03 -3.22 -1.80
C GLY A 195 8.12 -2.32 -2.37
N ALA A 196 9.14 -2.92 -2.98
CA ALA A 196 10.20 -2.18 -3.69
C ALA A 196 9.96 -2.21 -5.21
N VAL A 197 10.37 -1.14 -5.92
CA VAL A 197 10.25 -1.11 -7.39
C VAL A 197 11.14 -2.15 -8.08
N ALA A 198 10.77 -2.56 -9.28
CA ALA A 198 11.66 -3.30 -10.18
C ALA A 198 12.81 -2.38 -10.64
N SER A 199 13.91 -2.36 -9.88
CA SER A 199 14.98 -1.37 -10.04
C SER A 199 15.66 -1.39 -11.41
N ARG A 200 15.64 -2.52 -12.14
CA ARG A 200 16.11 -2.61 -13.54
C ARG A 200 15.25 -1.80 -14.51
N ILE A 201 13.94 -1.71 -14.26
CA ILE A 201 12.97 -0.98 -15.09
C ILE A 201 12.97 0.50 -14.71
N VAL A 202 12.88 0.81 -13.41
CA VAL A 202 12.83 2.20 -12.92
C VAL A 202 14.18 2.92 -13.03
N GLY A 203 15.29 2.16 -13.12
CA GLY A 203 16.66 2.67 -13.22
C GLY A 203 17.28 3.08 -11.87
N MET A 204 16.54 2.88 -10.77
CA MET A 204 16.95 3.18 -9.40
C MET A 204 16.12 2.34 -8.42
N ASN A 205 16.59 2.27 -7.17
CA ASN A 205 15.80 1.79 -6.05
C ASN A 205 14.81 2.87 -5.57
N ALA A 206 13.63 2.46 -5.11
CA ALA A 206 12.54 3.32 -4.65
C ALA A 206 11.47 2.49 -3.91
N GLU A 207 10.71 3.14 -3.03
CA GLU A 207 9.49 2.55 -2.46
C GLU A 207 8.39 2.49 -3.51
N LEU A 208 7.65 1.38 -3.58
CA LEU A 208 6.47 1.20 -4.42
C LEU A 208 5.20 1.24 -3.56
N MET A 209 4.17 1.93 -4.04
CA MET A 209 2.82 1.98 -3.47
C MET A 209 1.83 1.36 -4.48
N PRO A 210 1.67 0.02 -4.50
CA PRO A 210 0.85 -0.70 -5.47
C PRO A 210 -0.60 -0.22 -5.54
N LEU A 211 -1.10 0.06 -6.73
CA LEU A 211 -2.53 0.20 -7.03
C LEU A 211 -2.80 -0.42 -8.40
N VAL A 212 -2.78 -1.75 -8.48
CA VAL A 212 -2.84 -2.47 -9.75
C VAL A 212 -4.13 -3.26 -9.85
N LEU A 213 -4.97 -2.91 -10.82
CA LEU A 213 -6.02 -3.80 -11.30
C LEU A 213 -5.40 -4.66 -12.42
N THR A 214 -5.06 -5.91 -12.09
CA THR A 214 -4.33 -6.83 -12.98
C THR A 214 -5.15 -7.25 -14.20
N GLU A 215 -4.49 -7.76 -15.23
CA GLU A 215 -5.12 -8.19 -16.48
C GLU A 215 -6.20 -9.27 -16.25
N ALA A 216 -7.25 -9.21 -17.05
CA ALA A 216 -8.30 -10.23 -17.12
C ALA A 216 -8.67 -10.51 -18.58
N GLU A 217 -9.46 -11.54 -18.83
CA GLU A 217 -9.95 -11.84 -20.17
C GLU A 217 -10.68 -10.62 -20.78
N GLY A 218 -10.18 -10.14 -21.92
CA GLY A 218 -10.70 -8.94 -22.59
C GLY A 218 -10.40 -7.59 -21.91
N ARG A 219 -9.66 -7.54 -20.80
CA ARG A 219 -9.36 -6.31 -20.04
C ARG A 219 -7.86 -6.18 -19.73
N PRO A 220 -7.14 -5.17 -20.27
CA PRO A 220 -5.74 -4.93 -19.92
C PRO A 220 -5.58 -4.54 -18.44
N ALA A 221 -4.37 -4.69 -17.92
CA ALA A 221 -4.03 -4.22 -16.58
C ALA A 221 -4.11 -2.68 -16.50
N VAL A 222 -4.51 -2.16 -15.33
CA VAL A 222 -4.48 -0.74 -14.99
C VAL A 222 -3.58 -0.56 -13.78
N ASN A 223 -2.36 -0.10 -14.03
CA ASN A 223 -1.40 0.23 -12.97
C ASN A 223 -1.54 1.71 -12.60
N ALA A 224 -2.16 1.98 -11.45
CA ALA A 224 -2.32 3.33 -10.88
C ALA A 224 -1.32 3.60 -9.73
N SER A 225 -0.29 2.76 -9.58
CA SER A 225 0.67 2.81 -8.48
C SER A 225 1.46 4.11 -8.45
N PHE A 226 2.00 4.44 -7.28
CA PHE A 226 3.01 5.48 -7.10
C PHE A 226 4.34 4.85 -6.70
N PHE A 227 5.44 5.57 -6.91
CA PHE A 227 6.73 5.22 -6.30
C PHE A 227 7.41 6.47 -5.74
N SER A 228 8.18 6.30 -4.68
CA SER A 228 8.89 7.38 -3.99
C SER A 228 10.39 7.13 -3.94
N SER A 229 11.15 8.15 -4.32
CA SER A 229 12.62 8.19 -4.24
C SER A 229 13.09 9.46 -3.52
N ILE A 230 14.37 9.53 -3.15
CA ILE A 230 14.97 10.73 -2.54
C ILE A 230 15.53 11.64 -3.64
N ASP A 231 15.28 12.95 -3.60
CA ASP A 231 15.93 13.92 -4.48
C ASP A 231 17.45 13.96 -4.21
N PRO A 232 18.32 13.79 -5.22
CA PRO A 232 19.76 13.80 -5.01
C PRO A 232 20.36 15.19 -4.73
N ILE A 233 19.60 16.28 -4.93
CA ILE A 233 20.03 17.67 -4.76
C ILE A 233 19.67 18.18 -3.36
N ASP A 234 18.41 18.05 -2.94
CA ASP A 234 17.93 18.61 -1.66
C ASP A 234 17.48 17.57 -0.61
N GLY A 235 17.50 16.28 -0.96
CA GLY A 235 17.20 15.17 -0.04
C GLY A 235 15.71 14.97 0.27
N ARG A 236 14.80 15.68 -0.40
CA ARG A 236 13.34 15.55 -0.19
C ARG A 236 12.76 14.31 -0.85
N CYS A 237 11.49 14.03 -0.57
CA CYS A 237 10.71 13.02 -1.28
C CYS A 237 10.41 13.48 -2.72
N CYS A 238 10.72 12.62 -3.69
CA CYS A 238 10.23 12.67 -5.06
C CYS A 238 9.26 11.50 -5.27
N GLN A 239 7.95 11.78 -5.18
CA GLN A 239 6.92 10.81 -5.55
C GLN A 239 6.48 11.02 -7.00
N GLU A 240 6.41 9.93 -7.76
CA GLU A 240 5.95 9.90 -9.15
C GLU A 240 4.82 8.86 -9.33
N LYS A 241 3.94 9.06 -10.31
CA LYS A 241 2.94 8.05 -10.67
C LYS A 241 3.56 7.07 -11.68
N TYR A 242 3.49 5.77 -11.39
CA TYR A 242 4.19 4.74 -12.17
C TYR A 242 3.78 4.76 -13.65
N SER A 243 2.47 4.90 -13.92
CA SER A 243 1.90 4.93 -15.28
C SER A 243 2.35 6.09 -16.17
N GLU A 244 2.97 7.13 -15.61
CA GLU A 244 3.46 8.27 -16.40
C GLU A 244 4.79 7.97 -17.09
N ARG A 245 5.46 6.88 -16.71
CA ARG A 245 6.78 6.49 -17.21
C ARG A 245 6.88 5.02 -17.65
N PHE A 246 6.07 4.13 -17.07
CA PHE A 246 6.16 2.68 -17.24
C PHE A 246 4.75 2.08 -17.43
N SER A 247 4.63 0.99 -18.17
CA SER A 247 3.35 0.36 -18.54
C SER A 247 3.18 -1.08 -18.05
N ASP A 248 4.21 -1.66 -17.46
CA ASP A 248 4.20 -3.00 -16.87
C ASP A 248 3.64 -3.00 -15.43
N CYS A 249 3.66 -4.16 -14.78
CA CYS A 249 3.21 -4.33 -13.39
C CYS A 249 4.30 -4.97 -12.52
N SER A 250 5.57 -4.68 -12.81
CA SER A 250 6.70 -5.32 -12.15
C SER A 250 7.07 -4.68 -10.81
N PHE A 251 7.58 -5.50 -9.90
CA PHE A 251 8.20 -5.07 -8.64
C PHE A 251 9.45 -5.92 -8.36
N GLY A 252 10.30 -5.45 -7.45
CA GLY A 252 11.56 -6.08 -7.12
C GLY A 252 11.64 -6.49 -5.65
N LEU A 253 12.43 -7.52 -5.36
CA LEU A 253 12.88 -8.00 -4.04
C LEU A 253 11.79 -8.50 -3.09
N LEU A 254 10.77 -7.69 -2.84
CA LEU A 254 9.70 -7.96 -1.89
C LEU A 254 8.42 -7.18 -2.21
N ALA A 255 7.27 -7.79 -1.94
CA ALA A 255 6.01 -7.06 -1.78
C ALA A 255 5.08 -7.78 -0.80
N ASN A 256 4.39 -6.99 0.02
CA ASN A 256 3.28 -7.41 0.86
C ASN A 256 2.02 -6.76 0.29
N LEU A 257 1.15 -7.58 -0.31
CA LEU A 257 -0.03 -7.11 -1.03
C LEU A 257 -1.31 -7.67 -0.43
N TYR A 258 -2.36 -6.85 -0.42
CA TYR A 258 -3.75 -7.27 -0.31
C TYR A 258 -4.33 -7.39 -1.71
N ALA A 259 -5.00 -8.51 -2.00
CA ALA A 259 -5.62 -8.80 -3.28
C ALA A 259 -7.12 -9.14 -3.10
N CYS A 260 -7.95 -8.54 -3.95
CA CYS A 260 -9.41 -8.75 -3.97
C CYS A 260 -9.94 -8.52 -5.40
N GLN A 261 -11.26 -8.66 -5.61
CA GLN A 261 -11.89 -8.36 -6.89
C GLN A 261 -12.08 -6.84 -7.14
N GLY A 262 -12.00 -6.02 -6.08
CA GLY A 262 -12.21 -4.57 -6.15
C GLY A 262 -13.70 -4.16 -6.04
N ASP A 263 -14.55 -5.09 -5.60
CA ASP A 263 -16.00 -4.92 -5.58
C ASP A 263 -16.45 -4.03 -4.41
N PRO A 264 -17.61 -3.35 -4.53
CA PRO A 264 -18.34 -2.82 -3.39
C PRO A 264 -18.78 -3.94 -2.42
N GLY A 265 -18.97 -3.59 -1.15
CA GLY A 265 -19.42 -4.55 -0.13
C GLY A 265 -19.20 -4.02 1.28
N LYS A 266 -19.35 -4.88 2.30
CA LYS A 266 -19.12 -4.49 3.70
C LYS A 266 -17.63 -4.49 4.04
N VAL A 267 -17.19 -3.45 4.73
CA VAL A 267 -15.81 -3.25 5.21
C VAL A 267 -15.83 -2.73 6.65
N ILE A 268 -14.71 -2.87 7.35
CA ILE A 268 -14.52 -2.27 8.66
C ILE A 268 -13.99 -0.85 8.48
N GLU A 269 -14.81 0.15 8.79
CA GLU A 269 -14.36 1.53 8.96
C GLU A 269 -13.70 1.69 10.33
N VAL A 270 -12.47 2.23 10.34
CA VAL A 270 -11.72 2.58 11.55
C VAL A 270 -11.50 4.09 11.57
N ARG A 271 -12.00 4.76 12.60
CA ARG A 271 -11.69 6.17 12.92
C ARG A 271 -10.94 6.21 14.23
N ALA A 272 -9.74 6.79 14.23
CA ALA A 272 -8.91 6.93 15.42
C ALA A 272 -8.26 8.32 15.43
N LYS A 273 -8.41 9.06 16.53
CA LYS A 273 -7.81 10.40 16.69
C LYS A 273 -7.11 10.52 18.03
N LYS A 274 -6.12 11.41 18.07
CA LYS A 274 -5.32 11.75 19.27
C LYS A 274 -4.67 10.52 19.88
N ARG A 275 -3.49 10.14 19.37
CA ARG A 275 -2.77 8.96 19.86
C ARG A 275 -2.27 9.22 21.29
N THR A 276 -2.77 8.43 22.23
CA THR A 276 -2.39 8.45 23.65
C THR A 276 -1.38 7.35 24.00
N GLY A 277 -1.31 6.30 23.19
CA GLY A 277 -0.38 5.17 23.35
C GLY A 277 0.92 5.30 22.55
N VAL A 278 1.81 4.32 22.75
CA VAL A 278 3.11 4.24 22.06
C VAL A 278 3.06 3.53 20.70
N LEU A 279 1.94 2.89 20.37
CA LEU A 279 1.79 2.06 19.17
C LEU A 279 1.23 2.89 17.99
N SER A 280 1.71 2.63 16.78
CA SER A 280 1.11 3.16 15.56
C SER A 280 -0.33 2.63 15.37
N LEU A 281 -1.11 3.21 14.46
CA LEU A 281 -2.43 2.66 14.09
C LEU A 281 -2.32 1.17 13.68
N VAL A 282 -1.39 0.85 12.78
CA VAL A 282 -1.22 -0.50 12.21
C VAL A 282 -0.79 -1.50 13.28
N THR A 283 0.16 -1.12 14.14
CA THR A 283 0.61 -1.96 15.26
C THR A 283 -0.47 -2.15 16.31
N SER A 284 -1.31 -1.12 16.54
CA SER A 284 -2.45 -1.22 17.45
C SER A 284 -3.50 -2.19 16.91
N LEU A 285 -3.83 -2.12 15.61
CA LEU A 285 -4.70 -3.08 14.93
C LEU A 285 -4.14 -4.51 15.07
N ARG A 286 -2.88 -4.73 14.65
CA ARG A 286 -2.26 -6.07 14.68
C ARG A 286 -2.22 -6.67 16.09
N LYS A 287 -1.74 -5.92 17.09
CA LYS A 287 -1.66 -6.41 18.48
C LYS A 287 -3.03 -6.64 19.10
N THR A 288 -4.04 -5.88 18.70
CA THR A 288 -5.43 -6.14 19.15
C THR A 288 -5.90 -7.52 18.67
N LEU A 289 -5.66 -7.86 17.40
CA LEU A 289 -6.02 -9.16 16.85
C LEU A 289 -5.21 -10.30 17.46
N GLU A 290 -3.88 -10.14 17.59
CA GLU A 290 -2.99 -11.11 18.23
C GLU A 290 -3.41 -11.45 19.67
N ASN A 291 -3.86 -10.44 20.44
CA ASN A 291 -4.31 -10.64 21.82
C ASN A 291 -5.72 -11.24 21.93
N ALA A 292 -6.62 -10.92 20.99
CA ALA A 292 -8.00 -11.40 21.01
C ALA A 292 -8.12 -12.85 20.50
N TYR A 293 -7.27 -13.25 19.55
CA TYR A 293 -7.30 -14.57 18.91
C TYR A 293 -5.92 -15.24 19.01
N PRO A 294 -5.47 -15.65 20.21
CA PRO A 294 -4.09 -16.06 20.44
C PRO A 294 -3.68 -17.33 19.67
N GLU A 295 -4.60 -18.26 19.42
CA GLU A 295 -4.34 -19.54 18.74
C GLU A 295 -4.49 -19.47 17.21
N ASP A 296 -5.07 -18.39 16.70
CA ASP A 296 -5.41 -18.22 15.28
C ASP A 296 -4.45 -17.27 14.56
N SER A 297 -4.45 -17.34 13.23
CA SER A 297 -3.76 -16.37 12.37
C SER A 297 -4.80 -15.62 11.53
N LEU A 298 -4.98 -14.34 11.83
CA LEU A 298 -5.83 -13.39 11.11
C LEU A 298 -4.95 -12.38 10.36
N ALA A 299 -5.41 -11.90 9.20
CA ALA A 299 -4.79 -10.79 8.49
C ALA A 299 -5.82 -9.74 8.07
N LEU A 300 -5.43 -8.47 8.08
CA LEU A 300 -6.19 -7.38 7.48
C LEU A 300 -5.41 -6.79 6.29
N GLY A 301 -6.14 -6.46 5.23
CA GLY A 301 -5.66 -5.59 4.17
C GLY A 301 -6.62 -4.43 3.94
N GLY A 302 -6.10 -3.33 3.42
CA GLY A 302 -6.94 -2.18 3.07
C GLY A 302 -6.18 -0.87 2.95
N THR A 303 -6.91 0.24 3.07
CA THR A 303 -6.36 1.59 2.96
C THR A 303 -6.80 2.46 4.13
N PHE A 304 -5.95 3.39 4.55
CA PHE A 304 -6.32 4.45 5.48
C PHE A 304 -5.72 5.78 5.05
N ILE A 305 -6.40 6.87 5.38
CA ILE A 305 -5.92 8.22 5.22
C ILE A 305 -5.54 8.81 6.58
N ILE A 306 -4.33 9.35 6.68
CA ILE A 306 -3.94 10.29 7.73
C ILE A 306 -4.51 11.64 7.30
N GLN A 307 -5.63 12.05 7.88
CA GLN A 307 -6.36 13.26 7.50
C GLN A 307 -5.71 14.54 8.07
N LYS A 308 -5.04 14.42 9.21
CA LYS A 308 -4.33 15.51 9.90
C LYS A 308 -3.09 14.99 10.61
N GLY A 309 -2.14 15.89 10.82
CA GLY A 309 -0.89 15.61 11.51
C GLY A 309 0.29 15.33 10.58
N THR A 310 1.35 14.79 11.15
CA THR A 310 2.60 14.40 10.48
C THR A 310 2.94 12.95 10.78
N ALA A 311 3.74 12.32 9.91
CA ALA A 311 4.19 10.95 10.07
C ALA A 311 5.68 10.79 9.78
N LYS A 312 6.33 9.87 10.50
CA LYS A 312 7.67 9.39 10.19
C LYS A 312 7.56 8.34 9.09
N ILE A 313 8.26 8.57 7.99
CA ILE A 313 8.45 7.58 6.92
C ILE A 313 9.94 7.27 6.72
N HIS A 314 10.26 6.23 5.94
CA HIS A 314 11.53 6.15 5.21
C HIS A 314 11.33 6.02 3.70
N ILE A 315 12.41 6.33 2.98
CA ILE A 315 12.63 5.97 1.59
C ILE A 315 14.04 5.40 1.48
N MET A 316 14.20 4.25 0.82
CA MET A 316 15.51 3.69 0.50
C MET A 316 16.30 4.62 -0.44
N PRO A 317 17.63 4.77 -0.26
CA PRO A 317 18.49 5.43 -1.24
C PRO A 317 18.35 4.85 -2.66
N ARG A 318 18.43 5.73 -3.67
CA ARG A 318 18.33 5.38 -5.10
C ARG A 318 19.32 4.29 -5.55
N GLN A 319 20.40 4.08 -4.81
CA GLN A 319 21.38 3.02 -5.03
C GLN A 319 21.39 2.09 -3.81
N PHE A 320 21.32 0.78 -4.06
CA PHE A 320 21.53 -0.23 -3.02
C PHE A 320 22.92 -0.10 -2.39
N SER A 321 23.05 -0.51 -1.13
CA SER A 321 24.36 -0.55 -0.45
C SER A 321 25.35 -1.42 -1.23
N SER A 322 26.59 -0.94 -1.34
CA SER A 322 27.72 -1.71 -1.87
C SER A 322 28.42 -2.58 -0.82
N CYS A 323 28.14 -2.35 0.47
CA CYS A 323 28.62 -3.14 1.60
C CYS A 323 27.46 -3.86 2.32
N PRO A 324 27.72 -5.02 2.96
CA PRO A 324 26.71 -5.76 3.71
C PRO A 324 26.06 -4.94 4.84
N LEU A 325 24.73 -4.86 4.87
CA LEU A 325 23.95 -4.30 5.99
C LEU A 325 23.56 -5.45 6.93
N ASN A 326 24.30 -5.65 8.01
CA ASN A 326 24.20 -6.87 8.83
C ASN A 326 23.32 -6.70 10.09
N THR A 327 22.95 -5.47 10.42
CA THR A 327 22.21 -5.12 11.64
C THR A 327 21.13 -4.09 11.33
N ASP A 328 20.14 -3.97 12.22
CA ASP A 328 19.10 -2.93 12.10
C ASP A 328 19.68 -1.52 12.19
N GLU A 329 20.82 -1.33 12.88
CA GLU A 329 21.58 -0.07 12.91
C GLU A 329 22.15 0.27 11.52
N ASP A 330 22.72 -0.72 10.82
CA ASP A 330 23.24 -0.55 9.44
C ASP A 330 22.12 -0.16 8.48
N VAL A 331 20.98 -0.87 8.56
CA VAL A 331 19.80 -0.60 7.73
C VAL A 331 19.24 0.78 8.03
N ASN A 332 19.01 1.12 9.30
CA ASN A 332 18.48 2.43 9.68
C ASN A 332 19.43 3.59 9.32
N SER A 333 20.74 3.37 9.32
CA SER A 333 21.74 4.36 8.88
C SER A 333 21.78 4.55 7.35
N TRP A 334 21.47 3.49 6.59
CA TRP A 334 21.38 3.52 5.14
C TRP A 334 20.06 4.18 4.66
N LEU A 335 18.93 3.84 5.29
CA LEU A 335 17.62 4.41 4.98
C LEU A 335 17.56 5.94 5.15
N ARG A 336 16.70 6.61 4.38
CA ARG A 336 16.42 8.05 4.55
C ARG A 336 15.08 8.24 5.24
N HIS A 337 15.14 8.48 6.55
CA HIS A 337 13.98 8.84 7.35
C HIS A 337 13.57 10.30 7.12
N LEU A 338 12.26 10.51 6.95
CA LEU A 338 11.65 11.82 6.73
C LEU A 338 10.44 12.01 7.66
N GLU A 339 10.15 13.25 8.00
CA GLU A 339 8.84 13.64 8.51
C GLU A 339 8.02 14.26 7.37
N VAL A 340 6.83 13.73 7.15
CA VAL A 340 5.91 14.13 6.07
C VAL A 340 4.55 14.52 6.64
N HIS A 341 3.75 15.25 5.87
CA HIS A 341 2.52 15.87 6.36
C HIS A 341 1.25 15.26 5.74
N ALA A 342 0.16 15.28 6.49
CA ALA A 342 -1.16 14.94 5.99
C ALA A 342 -1.66 15.95 4.93
N PRO A 343 -2.49 15.53 3.95
CA PRO A 343 -3.12 14.21 3.83
C PRO A 343 -2.24 13.13 3.18
N LEU A 344 -2.11 11.98 3.85
CA LEU A 344 -1.38 10.80 3.34
C LEU A 344 -2.34 9.62 3.15
N ILE A 345 -2.36 9.02 1.97
CA ILE A 345 -3.13 7.82 1.65
C ILE A 345 -2.21 6.61 1.79
N CYS A 346 -2.49 5.77 2.76
CA CYS A 346 -1.68 4.63 3.15
C CYS A 346 -2.35 3.32 2.76
N GLN A 347 -1.55 2.38 2.28
CA GLN A 347 -1.93 1.03 1.88
C GLN A 347 -1.28 0.07 2.87
N SER A 348 -2.08 -0.75 3.54
CA SER A 348 -1.61 -1.53 4.69
C SER A 348 -1.94 -3.01 4.52
N VAL A 349 -0.95 -3.84 4.82
CA VAL A 349 -1.09 -5.28 5.01
C VAL A 349 -0.54 -5.61 6.40
N LEU A 350 -1.34 -6.31 7.21
CA LEU A 350 -0.91 -6.78 8.52
C LEU A 350 -1.40 -8.21 8.78
N VAL A 351 -0.61 -8.96 9.53
CA VAL A 351 -0.92 -10.33 9.98
C VAL A 351 -0.71 -10.39 11.49
N SER A 352 -1.75 -10.75 12.24
CA SER A 352 -1.72 -10.89 13.71
C SER A 352 -0.55 -11.73 14.21
N ARG A 353 -0.44 -12.96 13.70
CA ARG A 353 0.58 -13.98 14.00
C ARG A 353 1.09 -14.61 12.70
N ASP A 354 2.39 -14.90 12.62
CA ASP A 354 2.97 -15.66 11.50
C ASP A 354 2.67 -17.17 11.67
N PRO A 355 1.98 -17.83 10.73
CA PRO A 355 1.72 -19.27 10.75
C PRO A 355 2.93 -20.14 10.34
N GLY A 356 4.16 -19.62 10.43
CA GLY A 356 5.41 -20.32 10.10
C GLY A 356 5.94 -20.06 8.67
N LEU A 357 5.43 -19.03 8.01
CA LEU A 357 5.75 -18.65 6.63
C LEU A 357 6.87 -17.59 6.51
N ASP A 358 7.42 -17.14 7.65
CA ASP A 358 8.43 -16.07 7.75
C ASP A 358 7.94 -14.75 7.15
N LEU A 359 6.74 -14.35 7.57
CA LEU A 359 6.04 -13.18 7.07
C LEU A 359 6.64 -11.86 7.55
N ARG A 360 6.38 -10.79 6.78
CA ARG A 360 6.40 -9.41 7.28
C ARG A 360 5.04 -9.13 7.94
N LEU A 361 5.01 -9.03 9.28
CA LEU A 361 3.77 -8.94 10.06
C LEU A 361 3.03 -7.60 9.90
N GLU A 362 3.74 -6.52 9.62
CA GLU A 362 3.21 -5.19 9.37
C GLU A 362 4.00 -4.59 8.21
N HIS A 363 3.31 -4.14 7.15
CA HIS A 363 3.94 -3.37 6.09
C HIS A 363 2.93 -2.34 5.57
N THR A 364 3.34 -1.07 5.52
CA THR A 364 2.48 0.03 5.08
C THR A 364 3.28 1.06 4.33
N HIS A 365 2.94 1.29 3.07
CA HIS A 365 3.47 2.42 2.29
C HIS A 365 2.37 3.45 2.06
N CYS A 366 2.75 4.73 1.99
CA CYS A 366 1.83 5.85 1.79
C CYS A 366 2.22 6.67 0.57
N PHE A 367 1.23 7.34 -0.02
CA PHE A 367 1.39 8.31 -1.10
C PHE A 367 0.48 9.52 -0.88
N SER A 368 0.76 10.65 -1.54
CA SER A 368 -0.04 11.87 -1.41
C SER A 368 -0.31 12.58 -2.74
N ARG A 369 -1.10 13.67 -2.69
CA ARG A 369 -1.32 14.60 -3.81
C ARG A 369 -0.34 15.77 -3.84
N HIS A 370 0.55 15.87 -2.85
CA HIS A 370 1.53 16.96 -2.68
C HIS A 370 2.99 16.49 -2.82
N GLY A 371 3.23 15.21 -3.13
CA GLY A 371 4.56 14.67 -3.45
C GLY A 371 5.25 13.89 -2.32
N ASP A 372 4.62 13.75 -1.16
CA ASP A 372 5.14 12.95 -0.04
C ASP A 372 4.64 11.51 -0.12
N GLY A 373 5.55 10.54 -0.03
CA GLY A 373 5.21 9.12 0.03
C GLY A 373 6.42 8.25 0.37
N GLY A 374 6.20 7.00 0.78
CA GLY A 374 7.22 6.06 1.21
C GLY A 374 6.72 5.12 2.32
N HIS A 375 7.64 4.46 3.01
CA HIS A 375 7.36 3.47 4.03
C HIS A 375 6.97 4.10 5.37
N TYR A 376 5.80 3.79 5.92
CA TYR A 376 5.27 4.38 7.16
C TYR A 376 5.69 3.62 8.43
N TYR A 377 6.12 4.37 9.45
CA TYR A 377 6.32 3.85 10.80
C TYR A 377 5.17 4.23 11.75
N ILE A 378 4.97 5.53 11.96
CA ILE A 378 4.09 6.08 13.01
C ILE A 378 3.81 7.56 12.74
N ASP A 379 2.71 8.11 13.27
CA ASP A 379 2.55 9.56 13.37
C ASP A 379 3.58 10.20 14.33
N THR A 380 3.98 11.43 14.04
CA THR A 380 4.88 12.23 14.90
C THR A 380 4.16 13.37 15.62
N SER A 381 2.88 13.60 15.31
CA SER A 381 2.02 14.62 15.94
C SER A 381 0.83 13.98 16.70
N PRO A 382 1.07 13.21 17.77
CA PRO A 382 0.06 12.38 18.43
C PRO A 382 -1.20 13.15 18.84
N ASP A 383 -1.06 14.37 19.37
CA ASP A 383 -2.17 15.18 19.90
C ASP A 383 -3.17 15.67 18.84
N VAL A 384 -2.82 15.62 17.55
CA VAL A 384 -3.62 16.17 16.44
C VAL A 384 -3.86 15.17 15.30
N VAL A 385 -3.29 13.96 15.39
CA VAL A 385 -3.47 12.94 14.35
C VAL A 385 -4.94 12.51 14.24
N ASP A 386 -5.41 12.36 13.00
CA ASP A 386 -6.80 12.06 12.65
C ASP A 386 -6.80 11.00 11.54
N TYR A 387 -7.08 9.74 11.88
CA TYR A 387 -7.07 8.60 10.96
C TYR A 387 -8.48 8.19 10.54
N LEU A 388 -8.63 7.84 9.26
CA LEU A 388 -9.81 7.16 8.70
C LEU A 388 -9.36 6.00 7.81
N GLY A 389 -9.70 4.76 8.14
CA GLY A 389 -9.34 3.57 7.38
C GLY A 389 -10.52 2.66 7.04
N TYR A 390 -10.33 1.87 5.99
CA TYR A 390 -11.24 0.84 5.50
C TYR A 390 -10.46 -0.46 5.31
N PHE A 391 -10.82 -1.48 6.09
CA PHE A 391 -10.10 -2.76 6.15
C PHE A 391 -11.03 -3.95 5.93
N VAL A 392 -10.47 -5.03 5.39
CA VAL A 392 -11.14 -6.30 5.14
C VAL A 392 -10.28 -7.45 5.68
N PRO A 393 -10.84 -8.41 6.42
CA PRO A 393 -10.12 -9.62 6.80
C PRO A 393 -9.86 -10.52 5.58
N ALA A 394 -8.64 -11.02 5.45
CA ALA A 394 -8.26 -11.91 4.37
C ALA A 394 -8.57 -13.37 4.70
N GLU A 395 -9.11 -14.12 3.73
CA GLU A 395 -9.43 -15.56 3.87
C GLU A 395 -8.18 -16.45 3.80
N PHE A 396 -7.15 -15.98 3.08
CA PHE A 396 -5.93 -16.73 2.80
C PHE A 396 -4.69 -15.83 2.86
N VAL A 397 -3.56 -16.44 3.24
CA VAL A 397 -2.22 -15.93 2.95
C VAL A 397 -1.51 -16.82 1.95
N TYR A 398 -0.93 -16.20 0.93
CA TYR A 398 -0.05 -16.83 -0.04
C TYR A 398 1.39 -16.36 0.22
N ARG A 399 2.34 -17.30 0.25
CA ARG A 399 3.77 -17.03 0.42
C ARG A 399 4.50 -17.43 -0.85
N ILE A 400 4.96 -16.46 -1.61
CA ILE A 400 5.57 -16.65 -2.94
C ILE A 400 7.08 -16.41 -2.84
N ASP A 401 7.87 -17.33 -3.41
CA ASP A 401 9.35 -17.26 -3.45
C ASP A 401 10.00 -16.87 -2.10
N ARG A 402 9.60 -17.57 -1.04
CA ARG A 402 10.17 -17.39 0.30
C ARG A 402 11.70 -17.55 0.28
N PRO A 403 12.48 -16.61 0.84
CA PRO A 403 13.92 -16.75 1.03
C PRO A 403 14.27 -18.04 1.77
N LYS A 404 15.20 -18.82 1.20
CA LYS A 404 15.71 -20.07 1.80
C LYS A 404 16.56 -19.75 3.03
N ASP A 405 17.44 -18.76 2.88
CA ASP A 405 18.22 -18.16 3.95
C ASP A 405 17.50 -16.90 4.42
N THR A 406 17.33 -16.73 5.73
CA THR A 406 16.53 -15.64 6.29
C THR A 406 17.08 -15.13 7.63
N HIS A 407 16.75 -13.88 7.95
CA HIS A 407 17.10 -13.18 9.18
C HIS A 407 15.96 -12.25 9.61
N LYS A 408 16.07 -11.65 10.79
CA LYS A 408 15.10 -10.67 11.31
C LYS A 408 15.48 -9.20 11.11
N VAL A 409 16.72 -8.93 10.68
CA VAL A 409 17.21 -7.58 10.32
C VAL A 409 16.36 -6.93 9.21
N GLY A 410 16.12 -5.63 9.32
CA GLY A 410 15.47 -4.78 8.31
C GLY A 410 13.96 -4.94 8.19
N ARG A 411 13.30 -5.48 9.23
CA ARG A 411 11.86 -5.80 9.22
C ARG A 411 10.97 -4.79 9.97
N GLU A 412 11.53 -3.66 10.43
CA GLU A 412 10.75 -2.54 10.96
C GLU A 412 10.17 -1.66 9.85
#